data_AF-A0A7S1ZZ48-F1
#
_entry.id   AF-A0A7S1ZZ48-F1
#
_cell.length_a   1.000
_cell.length_b   1.000
_cell.length_c   1.000
_cell.angle_alpha   90.00
_cell.angle_beta   90.00
_cell.angle_gamma   90.00
#
_symmetry.space_group_name_H-M   'P 1'
#
loop_
_entity.id
_entity.type
_entity.pdbx_description
1 polymer ?
#
loop_
_entity_poly.entity_id
_entity_poly.type
_entity_poly.pdbx_seq_one_letter_code
_entity_poly.pdbx_strand_id
1 'polypeptide(L)'
;MHLNKSAPLRAEKLLNEMIEYSAKKKKEEKEHEALLYNHDGVDYDDEMANNGSQDHGTKAIKSTLHIKPDVRTYAGVMLAWSRREKDKYQAAIQAQRILDDLERLHSLGETDVAANVVCYTICMKAWADCAASAPPSNGDYNG
;
A
#
# COMPACT_ATOMS: atom_id res chain seq x y z
N MET A 1 23.86 -15.96 -14.94
CA MET A 1 23.24 -15.64 -13.63
C MET A 1 22.33 -14.43 -13.79
N HIS A 2 21.04 -14.64 -14.10
CA HIS A 2 20.05 -13.58 -14.28
C HIS A 2 19.04 -13.61 -13.13
N LEU A 3 19.46 -13.16 -11.95
CA LEU A 3 18.57 -13.10 -10.78
C LEU A 3 18.57 -11.72 -10.13
N ASN A 4 18.63 -10.67 -10.95
CA ASN A 4 18.52 -9.29 -10.50
C ASN A 4 17.56 -8.50 -11.41
N LYS A 5 16.37 -9.06 -11.66
CA LYS A 5 15.22 -8.23 -12.02
C LYS A 5 15.01 -7.32 -10.81
N SER A 6 15.29 -6.03 -10.98
CA SER A 6 15.52 -5.04 -9.92
C SER A 6 14.58 -5.22 -8.72
N ALA A 7 15.15 -5.31 -7.51
CA ALA A 7 14.42 -5.41 -6.23
C ALA A 7 13.12 -4.58 -6.15
N PRO A 8 13.06 -3.31 -6.64
CA PRO A 8 11.81 -2.54 -6.69
C PRO A 8 10.69 -3.16 -7.53
N LEU A 9 10.99 -3.74 -8.69
CA LEU A 9 9.97 -4.40 -9.53
C LEU A 9 9.35 -5.60 -8.82
N ARG A 10 10.16 -6.33 -8.06
CA ARG A 10 9.66 -7.46 -7.26
C ARG A 10 8.82 -6.97 -6.08
N ALA A 11 9.21 -5.88 -5.43
CA ALA A 11 8.44 -5.26 -4.36
C ALA A 11 7.08 -4.75 -4.86
N GLU A 12 7.05 -4.10 -6.02
CA GLU A 12 5.82 -3.63 -6.66
C GLU A 12 4.90 -4.80 -7.05
N LYS A 13 5.45 -5.87 -7.62
CA LYS A 13 4.68 -7.08 -7.94
C LYS A 13 3.99 -7.66 -6.70
N LEU A 14 4.69 -7.74 -5.58
CA LEU A 14 4.12 -8.24 -4.33
C LEU A 14 3.03 -7.31 -3.79
N LEU A 15 3.22 -5.99 -3.88
CA LEU A 15 2.18 -5.02 -3.51
C LEU A 15 0.92 -5.20 -4.35
N ASN A 16 1.05 -5.37 -5.66
CA ASN A 16 -0.10 -5.60 -6.55
C ASN A 16 -0.82 -6.91 -6.21
N GLU A 17 -0.07 -7.98 -5.95
CA GLU A 17 -0.66 -9.25 -5.50
C GLU A 17 -1.44 -9.04 -4.19
N MET A 18 -0.91 -8.28 -3.22
CA MET A 18 -1.64 -7.95 -1.98
C MET A 18 -2.94 -7.17 -2.25
N ILE A 19 -2.91 -6.18 -3.15
CA ILE A 19 -4.11 -5.42 -3.54
C ILE A 19 -5.16 -6.38 -4.13
N GLU A 20 -4.77 -7.24 -5.07
CA GLU A 20 -5.67 -8.21 -5.72
C GLU A 20 -6.29 -9.18 -4.72
N TYR A 21 -5.49 -9.74 -3.80
CA TYR A 21 -6.02 -10.63 -2.76
C TYR A 21 -7.01 -9.91 -1.84
N SER A 22 -6.73 -8.67 -1.46
CA SER A 22 -7.64 -7.87 -0.62
C SER A 22 -8.98 -7.58 -1.32
N ALA A 23 -8.94 -7.29 -2.62
CA ALA A 23 -10.13 -7.03 -3.43
C ALA A 23 -10.98 -8.30 -3.60
N LYS A 24 -10.34 -9.46 -3.82
CA LYS A 24 -11.03 -10.75 -3.93
C LYS A 24 -11.73 -11.12 -2.62
N LYS A 25 -11.05 -10.97 -1.49
CA LYS A 25 -11.63 -11.24 -0.16
C LYS A 25 -12.84 -10.35 0.13
N LYS A 26 -12.78 -9.05 -0.19
CA LYS A 26 -13.90 -8.10 -0.06
C LYS A 26 -15.11 -8.50 -0.92
N LYS A 27 -14.88 -9.14 -2.07
CA LYS A 27 -15.95 -9.66 -2.94
C LYS A 27 -16.58 -10.92 -2.37
N GLU A 28 -15.77 -11.90 -1.94
CA GLU A 28 -16.25 -13.14 -1.33
C GLU A 28 -17.03 -12.90 -0.02
N GLU A 29 -16.58 -11.95 0.81
CA GLU A 29 -17.29 -11.55 2.03
C GLU A 29 -18.67 -10.93 1.72
N LYS A 30 -18.76 -10.05 0.72
CA LYS A 30 -20.03 -9.47 0.27
C LYS A 30 -20.98 -10.51 -0.33
N GLU A 31 -20.45 -11.48 -1.07
CA GLU A 31 -21.24 -12.58 -1.63
C GLU A 31 -21.80 -13.49 -0.53
N HIS A 32 -20.99 -13.79 0.50
CA HIS A 32 -21.46 -14.56 1.66
C HIS A 32 -22.52 -13.80 2.49
N GLU A 33 -22.35 -12.49 2.69
CA GLU A 33 -23.35 -11.64 3.36
C GLU A 33 -24.65 -11.55 2.55
N ALA A 34 -24.57 -11.42 1.22
CA ALA A 34 -25.73 -11.41 0.33
C ALA A 34 -26.47 -12.77 0.31
N LEU A 35 -25.76 -13.90 0.49
CA LEU A 35 -26.39 -15.22 0.59
C LEU A 35 -27.12 -15.42 1.92
N LEU A 36 -26.64 -14.83 3.01
CA LEU A 36 -27.33 -14.84 4.31
C LEU A 36 -28.59 -13.96 4.27
N TYR A 37 -28.53 -12.79 3.62
CA TYR A 37 -29.65 -11.86 3.54
C TYR A 37 -30.81 -12.33 2.64
N ASN A 38 -30.60 -13.37 1.82
CA ASN A 38 -31.65 -13.94 0.96
C ASN A 38 -32.34 -15.18 1.56
N HIS A 39 -31.94 -15.62 2.77
CA HIS A 39 -32.58 -16.77 3.44
C HIS A 39 -33.64 -16.34 4.47
N ASP A 40 -33.56 -15.15 5.05
CA ASP A 40 -34.40 -14.80 6.20
C ASP A 40 -35.48 -13.76 5.84
N GLY A 41 -36.53 -14.27 5.20
CA GLY A 41 -37.90 -13.75 5.39
C GLY A 41 -38.57 -14.40 6.60
N VAL A 42 -37.83 -14.61 7.69
CA VAL A 42 -38.37 -15.17 8.94
C VAL A 42 -38.13 -14.16 10.05
N ASP A 43 -39.26 -13.65 10.58
CA ASP A 43 -39.35 -12.76 11.73
C ASP A 43 -38.48 -13.27 12.89
N TYR A 44 -37.58 -12.42 13.39
CA TYR A 44 -36.99 -12.59 14.70
C TYR A 44 -37.43 -11.45 15.60
N ASP A 45 -38.26 -11.84 16.55
CA ASP A 45 -38.78 -11.03 17.62
C ASP A 45 -37.69 -10.62 18.61
N ASP A 46 -37.99 -9.49 19.27
CA ASP A 46 -37.32 -8.77 20.34
C ASP A 46 -36.64 -9.63 21.45
N GLU A 47 -35.45 -9.20 21.90
CA GLU A 47 -35.07 -9.00 23.32
C GLU A 47 -33.56 -9.15 23.61
N MET A 48 -32.99 -8.01 24.01
CA MET A 48 -32.13 -7.80 25.19
C MET A 48 -30.60 -8.03 25.16
N ALA A 49 -29.97 -7.05 25.83
CA ALA A 49 -28.74 -7.10 26.63
C ALA A 49 -27.40 -6.69 25.97
N ASN A 50 -27.26 -5.37 25.87
CA ASN A 50 -26.07 -4.61 26.29
C ASN A 50 -25.36 -5.25 27.51
N ASN A 51 -24.05 -5.49 27.41
CA ASN A 51 -23.08 -5.02 28.42
C ASN A 51 -21.64 -5.35 28.01
N GLY A 52 -20.80 -4.32 28.09
CA GLY A 52 -19.40 -4.37 27.74
C GLY A 52 -18.58 -5.31 28.63
N SER A 53 -17.52 -5.83 28.04
CA SER A 53 -16.27 -6.16 28.71
C SER A 53 -15.19 -6.23 27.64
N GLN A 54 -14.26 -5.29 27.72
CA GLN A 54 -13.03 -5.26 26.95
C GLN A 54 -12.17 -6.45 27.39
N ASP A 55 -12.42 -7.61 26.78
CA ASP A 55 -11.63 -8.82 26.99
C ASP A 55 -10.42 -8.79 26.06
N HIS A 56 -9.28 -8.36 26.59
CA HIS A 56 -7.96 -8.66 26.02
C HIS A 56 -7.61 -10.12 26.36
N GLY A 57 -8.42 -11.04 25.86
CA GLY A 57 -8.32 -12.48 26.07
C GLY A 57 -7.96 -13.15 24.76
N THR A 58 -6.81 -13.81 24.75
CA THR A 58 -6.26 -14.68 23.71
C THR A 58 -7.34 -15.48 22.95
N LYS A 59 -7.73 -14.99 21.77
CA LYS A 59 -8.65 -15.70 20.87
C LYS A 59 -7.90 -16.07 19.61
N ALA A 60 -7.57 -17.37 19.53
CA ALA A 60 -7.13 -18.13 18.36
C ALA A 60 -6.53 -17.33 17.20
N ILE A 61 -5.22 -17.52 16.98
CA ILE A 61 -4.53 -17.19 15.72
C ILE A 61 -5.15 -18.06 14.61
N LYS A 62 -6.34 -17.70 14.13
CA LYS A 62 -6.75 -18.02 12.77
C LYS A 62 -5.93 -17.06 11.93
N SER A 63 -4.77 -17.53 11.49
CA SER A 63 -3.80 -16.81 10.65
C SER A 63 -4.37 -16.56 9.25
N THR A 64 -5.54 -15.93 9.16
CA THR A 64 -5.93 -15.16 7.98
C THR A 64 -5.22 -13.82 8.13
N LEU A 65 -3.91 -13.85 7.84
CA LEU A 65 -3.09 -12.66 7.67
C LEU A 65 -3.95 -11.62 6.91
N HIS A 66 -4.21 -10.45 7.48
CA HIS A 66 -4.89 -9.39 6.73
C HIS A 66 -3.97 -9.03 5.55
N ILE A 67 -4.18 -9.63 4.38
CA ILE A 67 -3.42 -9.36 3.14
C ILE A 67 -3.90 -8.04 2.51
N LYS A 68 -4.29 -7.06 3.32
CA LYS A 68 -4.57 -5.70 2.85
C LYS A 68 -3.26 -4.92 3.00
N PRO A 69 -2.72 -4.33 1.91
CA PRO A 69 -1.54 -3.49 2.04
C PRO A 69 -1.86 -2.26 2.87
N ASP A 70 -0.97 -1.96 3.81
CA ASP A 70 -1.03 -0.77 4.66
C ASP A 70 -0.04 0.29 4.15
N VAL A 71 -0.09 1.50 4.71
CA VAL A 71 0.84 2.58 4.38
C VAL A 71 2.32 2.15 4.46
N ARG A 72 2.67 1.23 5.38
CA ARG A 72 4.05 0.74 5.54
C ARG A 72 4.47 -0.13 4.36
N THR A 73 3.57 -0.94 3.83
CA THR A 73 3.80 -1.78 2.66
C THR A 73 4.12 -0.90 1.45
N TYR A 74 3.32 0.14 1.19
CA TYR A 74 3.57 1.12 0.14
C TYR A 74 4.90 1.86 0.34
N ALA A 75 5.17 2.34 1.57
CA ALA A 75 6.44 3.00 1.90
C ALA A 75 7.66 2.09 1.65
N GLY A 76 7.54 0.79 1.91
CA GLY A 76 8.58 -0.20 1.61
C GLY A 76 8.89 -0.29 0.11
N VAL A 77 7.86 -0.28 -0.75
CA VAL A 77 8.04 -0.28 -2.21
C VAL A 77 8.66 1.02 -2.69
N MET A 78 8.20 2.17 -2.18
CA MET A 78 8.79 3.48 -2.49
C MET A 78 10.26 3.54 -2.12
N LEU A 79 10.65 2.98 -0.96
CA LEU A 79 12.04 2.93 -0.51
C LEU A 79 12.89 2.01 -1.41
N ALA A 80 12.32 0.91 -1.89
CA ALA A 80 13.01 0.04 -2.85
C ALA A 80 13.28 0.77 -4.18
N TRP A 81 12.35 1.61 -4.62
CA TRP A 81 12.56 2.50 -5.77
C TRP A 81 13.64 3.54 -5.49
N SER A 82 13.56 4.26 -4.37
CA SER A 82 14.50 5.34 -4.05
C SER A 82 15.95 4.89 -3.92
N ARG A 83 16.20 3.59 -3.68
CA ARG A 83 17.54 2.99 -3.57
C ARG A 83 18.14 2.53 -4.89
N ARG A 84 17.44 2.67 -6.01
CA ARG A 84 18.00 2.30 -7.32
C ARG A 84 19.18 3.20 -7.68
N GLU A 85 20.32 2.57 -7.98
CA GLU A 85 21.50 3.27 -8.48
C GLU A 85 21.38 3.65 -9.97
N LYS A 86 20.65 2.85 -10.75
CA LYS A 86 20.41 3.05 -12.18
C LYS A 86 19.01 3.62 -12.43
N ASP A 87 18.91 4.50 -13.43
CA ASP A 87 17.67 5.18 -13.83
C ASP A 87 17.00 5.92 -12.66
N LYS A 88 17.76 6.74 -11.94
CA LYS A 88 17.26 7.48 -10.76
C LYS A 88 16.03 8.34 -11.06
N TYR A 89 15.97 8.92 -12.26
CA TYR A 89 14.80 9.65 -12.74
C TYR A 89 13.55 8.75 -12.81
N GLN A 90 13.68 7.58 -13.43
CA GLN A 90 12.58 6.62 -13.48
C GLN A 90 12.20 6.14 -12.08
N ALA A 91 13.17 5.96 -11.18
CA ALA A 91 12.92 5.57 -9.81
C ALA A 91 12.12 6.64 -9.03
N ALA A 92 12.45 7.92 -9.21
CA ALA A 92 11.72 9.03 -8.62
C ALA A 92 10.28 9.11 -9.15
N ILE A 93 10.07 8.93 -10.46
CA ILE A 93 8.73 8.87 -11.06
C ILE A 93 7.89 7.74 -10.44
N GLN A 94 8.47 6.56 -10.26
CA GLN A 94 7.75 5.42 -9.68
C GLN A 94 7.40 5.67 -8.21
N ALA A 95 8.32 6.26 -7.44
CA ALA A 95 8.04 6.66 -6.06
C ALA A 95 6.90 7.70 -5.97
N GLN A 96 6.90 8.70 -6.86
CA GLN A 96 5.83 9.70 -6.95
C GLN A 96 4.49 9.06 -7.29
N ARG A 97 4.45 8.18 -8.31
CA ARG A 97 3.22 7.50 -8.71
C ARG A 97 2.59 6.71 -7.55
N ILE A 98 3.42 6.03 -6.75
CA ILE A 98 2.96 5.28 -5.59
C ILE A 98 2.41 6.21 -4.49
N LEU A 99 3.03 7.38 -4.30
CA LEU A 99 2.53 8.39 -3.37
C LEU A 99 1.17 8.95 -3.82
N ASP A 100 1.03 9.27 -5.11
CA ASP A 100 -0.23 9.76 -5.69
C ASP A 100 -1.35 8.71 -5.55
N ASP A 101 -1.01 7.42 -5.69
CA ASP A 101 -1.95 6.32 -5.44
C ASP A 101 -2.41 6.24 -3.99
N LEU A 102 -1.52 6.45 -3.00
CA LEU A 102 -1.90 6.52 -1.59
C LEU A 102 -2.84 7.69 -1.31
N GLU A 103 -2.54 8.87 -1.85
CA GLU A 103 -3.40 10.05 -1.69
C GLU A 103 -4.77 9.84 -2.34
N ARG A 104 -4.80 9.24 -3.53
CA ARG A 104 -6.04 8.88 -4.22
C ARG A 104 -6.86 7.89 -3.41
N LEU A 105 -6.25 6.83 -2.88
CA LEU A 105 -6.96 5.85 -2.05
C LEU A 105 -7.52 6.49 -0.78
N HIS A 106 -6.77 7.39 -0.16
CA HIS A 106 -7.26 8.14 0.99
C HIS A 106 -8.46 9.03 0.63
N SER A 107 -8.43 9.71 -0.52
CA SER A 107 -9.56 10.53 -1.00
C SER A 107 -10.82 9.70 -1.31
N LEU A 108 -10.66 8.41 -1.62
CA LEU A 108 -11.76 7.46 -1.83
C LEU A 108 -12.34 6.91 -0.52
N GLY A 109 -11.84 7.37 0.64
CA GLY A 109 -12.32 7.00 1.96
C GLY A 109 -11.63 5.78 2.57
N GLU A 110 -10.54 5.28 1.98
CA GLU A 110 -9.74 4.19 2.57
C GLU A 110 -8.77 4.78 3.61
N THR A 111 -9.18 4.81 4.88
CA THR A 111 -8.42 5.42 5.99
C THR A 111 -7.13 4.66 6.35
N ASP A 112 -7.04 3.38 5.99
CA ASP A 112 -5.90 2.51 6.34
C ASP A 112 -4.64 2.79 5.52
N VAL A 113 -4.76 3.56 4.44
CA VAL A 113 -3.71 3.80 3.44
C VAL A 113 -3.42 5.29 3.23
N ALA A 114 -3.62 6.11 4.27
CA ALA A 114 -3.24 7.52 4.24
C ALA A 114 -1.72 7.69 4.09
N ALA A 115 -1.29 8.49 3.11
CA ALA A 115 0.11 8.88 2.99
C ALA A 115 0.59 9.58 4.27
N ASN A 116 1.76 9.18 4.77
CA ASN A 116 2.35 9.76 5.97
C ASN A 116 3.66 10.48 5.66
N VAL A 117 4.23 11.15 6.67
CA VAL A 117 5.49 11.89 6.55
C VAL A 117 6.62 11.03 5.96
N VAL A 118 6.65 9.73 6.26
CA VAL A 118 7.66 8.80 5.73
C VAL A 118 7.52 8.65 4.22
N CYS A 119 6.30 8.50 3.69
CA CYS A 119 6.06 8.40 2.25
C CYS A 119 6.56 9.66 1.51
N TYR A 120 6.20 10.85 1.99
CA TYR A 120 6.69 12.11 1.40
C TYR A 120 8.21 12.23 1.48
N THR A 121 8.81 11.86 2.62
CA THR A 121 10.27 11.90 2.81
C THR A 121 10.99 11.01 1.82
N ILE A 122 10.50 9.79 1.59
CA ILE A 122 11.08 8.86 0.62
C ILE A 122 10.97 9.41 -0.80
N CYS A 123 9.81 9.98 -1.16
CA CYS A 123 9.62 10.58 -2.48
C CYS A 123 10.57 11.76 -2.71
N MET A 124 10.66 12.70 -1.76
CA MET A 124 11.58 13.83 -1.81
C MET A 124 13.03 13.37 -1.94
N LYS A 125 13.43 12.33 -1.19
CA LYS A 125 14.77 11.75 -1.29
C LYS A 125 15.03 11.20 -2.70
N ALA A 126 14.09 10.47 -3.28
CA ALA A 126 14.25 9.91 -4.62
C ALA A 126 14.46 11.01 -5.69
N TRP A 127 13.70 12.11 -5.59
CA TRP A 127 13.86 13.27 -6.47
C TRP A 127 15.20 14.01 -6.25
N ALA A 128 15.62 14.20 -4.99
CA ALA A 128 16.90 14.82 -4.68
C ALA A 128 18.09 14.01 -5.23
N ASP A 129 18.05 12.68 -5.07
CA ASP A 129 19.09 11.78 -5.56
C ASP A 129 19.15 11.73 -7.10
N CYS A 130 18.04 12.03 -7.79
CA CYS A 130 17.98 12.19 -9.23
C CYS A 130 18.64 13.50 -9.70
N ALA A 131 18.33 14.62 -9.05
CA ALA A 131 18.90 15.92 -9.41
C ALA A 131 20.42 15.96 -9.20
N ALA A 132 20.92 15.28 -8.15
CA ALA A 132 22.35 15.20 -7.86
C ALA A 132 23.17 14.36 -8.88
N SER A 133 22.53 13.58 -9.76
CA SER A 133 23.24 12.82 -10.80
C SER A 133 23.30 13.52 -12.17
N ALA A 134 22.75 14.73 -12.30
CA ALA A 134 23.09 15.59 -13.43
C ALA A 134 24.52 16.12 -13.20
N PRO A 135 25.49 15.88 -14.11
CA PRO A 135 26.82 16.45 -13.95
C PRO A 135 26.71 17.98 -13.88
N PRO A 136 27.58 18.68 -13.12
CA PRO A 136 27.66 20.12 -13.24
C PRO A 136 27.89 20.43 -14.70
N SER A 137 26.96 21.17 -15.31
CA SER A 137 27.19 21.78 -16.61
C SER A 137 28.39 22.70 -16.43
N ASN A 138 29.58 22.19 -16.79
CA ASN A 138 30.76 23.02 -16.88
C ASN A 138 30.41 24.13 -17.86
N GLY A 139 30.22 25.33 -17.30
CA GLY A 139 30.28 26.55 -18.07
C GLY A 139 31.69 26.62 -18.62
N ASP A 140 31.87 26.13 -19.84
CA ASP A 140 32.99 26.47 -20.70
C ASP A 140 32.85 27.95 -21.08
N TYR A 141 33.07 28.82 -20.09
CA TYR A 141 33.50 30.18 -20.30
C TYR A 141 34.99 30.11 -20.66
N ASN A 142 35.30 30.14 -21.95
CA ASN A 142 36.63 30.56 -22.41
C ASN A 142 36.44 31.73 -23.37
N GLY A 143 36.97 32.88 -22.94
CA GLY A 143 37.18 34.06 -23.77
C GLY A 143 38.44 33.98 -24.59
#